data_AF-F6TAB1-F1
#
_entry.id   AF-F6TAB1-F1
#
_cell.length_a   1.000
_cell.length_b   1.000
_cell.length_c   1.000
_cell.angle_alpha   90.00
_cell.angle_beta   90.00
_cell.angle_gamma   90.00
#
_symmetry.space_group_name_H-M   'P 1'
#
loop_
_entity.id
_entity.type
_entity.pdbx_description
1 polymer ?
#
loop_
_entity_poly.entity_id
_entity_poly.type
_entity_poly.pdbx_seq_one_letter_code
_entity_poly.pdbx_strand_id
1 'polypeptide(L)'
;MEEIRNIIQMGIWVELYTIPPYMTAMLSLKREKFKEVYNILKSVSTEEMLHMVLNANVLNSIGGKPNTTDTFWLPDYPTTLPSMGFYQIRPDITLTIAPFSRAIVKDVFMEIEKPASPNVMTILHNVALMWARLPGDAGGRWKSFETEGKTLYADTLSRLNASSGPVWLRRADSLRSILDTVSADEAQTEDSNDWRYLFQTATELLENPEIADVYTIGGFYAHAMLRLIQAEACVKM
;
A
#
# COMPACT_ATOMS: atom_id res chain seq x y z
N MET A 1 11.78 -6.75 13.27
CA MET A 1 12.58 -6.11 12.20
C MET A 1 12.75 -7.00 10.98
N GLU A 2 13.27 -8.23 11.12
CA GLU A 2 13.48 -9.11 9.96
C GLU A 2 12.18 -9.47 9.23
N GLU A 3 11.12 -9.78 9.97
CA GLU A 3 9.78 -10.05 9.42
C GLU A 3 9.27 -8.90 8.53
N ILE A 4 9.39 -7.64 8.99
CA ILE A 4 8.96 -6.46 8.23
C ILE A 4 9.76 -6.32 6.93
N ARG A 5 11.08 -6.53 6.99
CA ARG A 5 11.93 -6.48 5.80
C ARG A 5 11.51 -7.54 4.78
N ASN A 6 11.22 -8.75 5.24
CA ASN A 6 10.75 -9.84 4.39
C ASN A 6 9.40 -9.53 3.76
N ILE A 7 8.45 -8.96 4.51
CA ILE A 7 7.15 -8.55 3.98
C ILE A 7 7.31 -7.45 2.92
N ILE A 8 8.11 -6.41 3.17
CA ILE A 8 8.29 -5.34 2.18
C ILE A 8 9.01 -5.86 0.93
N GLN A 9 10.02 -6.71 1.12
CA GLN A 9 10.70 -7.37 0.01
C GLN A 9 9.75 -8.27 -0.80
N MET A 10 8.78 -8.92 -0.14
CA MET A 10 7.68 -9.63 -0.80
C MET A 10 6.85 -8.68 -1.67
N GLY A 11 6.54 -7.48 -1.18
CA GLY A 11 5.86 -6.46 -1.96
C GLY A 11 6.63 -6.07 -3.22
N ILE A 12 7.97 -6.00 -3.16
CA ILE A 12 8.79 -5.75 -4.36
C ILE A 12 8.61 -6.87 -5.39
N TRP A 13 8.59 -8.14 -4.96
CA TRP A 13 8.39 -9.26 -5.87
C TRP A 13 6.96 -9.33 -6.42
N VAL A 14 5.93 -9.00 -5.63
CA VAL A 14 4.54 -8.93 -6.11
C VAL A 14 4.46 -7.97 -7.31
N GLU A 15 4.96 -6.75 -7.16
CA GLU A 15 4.98 -5.75 -8.25
C GLU A 15 5.86 -6.20 -9.43
N LEU A 16 7.00 -6.84 -9.16
CA LEU A 16 7.85 -7.40 -10.22
C LEU A 16 7.13 -8.49 -11.03
N TYR A 17 6.24 -9.28 -10.41
CA TYR A 17 5.50 -10.35 -11.07
C TYR A 17 4.33 -9.82 -11.92
N THR A 18 3.80 -8.63 -11.62
CA THR A 18 2.68 -8.03 -12.37
C THR A 18 3.14 -7.22 -13.58
N ILE A 19 4.35 -6.66 -13.56
CA ILE A 19 4.92 -5.85 -14.66
C ILE A 19 4.97 -6.62 -16.01
N PRO A 20 5.55 -7.84 -16.11
CA PRO A 20 5.68 -8.53 -17.40
C PRO A 20 4.35 -8.89 -18.07
N PRO A 21 3.30 -9.38 -17.37
CA PRO A 21 1.97 -9.57 -17.95
C PRO A 21 1.42 -8.32 -18.62
N TYR A 22 1.44 -7.17 -17.94
CA TYR A 22 0.95 -5.91 -18.50
C TYR A 22 1.77 -5.44 -19.70
N MET A 23 3.10 -5.48 -19.59
CA MET A 23 4.00 -5.08 -20.67
C MET A 23 3.85 -5.98 -21.90
N THR A 24 3.71 -7.29 -21.71
CA THR A 24 3.55 -8.25 -22.83
C THR A 24 2.26 -7.97 -23.60
N ALA A 25 1.14 -7.78 -22.89
CA ALA A 25 -0.12 -7.43 -23.53
C ALA A 25 -0.02 -6.06 -24.23
N MET A 26 0.56 -5.05 -23.58
CA MET A 26 0.77 -3.71 -24.15
C MET A 26 1.58 -3.76 -25.45
N LEU A 27 2.71 -4.47 -25.45
CA LEU A 27 3.63 -4.54 -26.59
C LEU A 27 3.09 -5.39 -27.75
N SER A 28 2.10 -6.25 -27.50
CA SER A 28 1.42 -6.99 -28.56
C SER A 28 0.45 -6.12 -29.38
N LEU A 29 0.07 -4.94 -28.87
CA LEU A 29 -0.86 -4.04 -29.56
C LEU A 29 -0.18 -3.27 -30.68
N LYS A 30 -0.88 -3.17 -31.81
CA LYS A 30 -0.57 -2.20 -32.87
C LYS A 30 -0.91 -0.79 -32.40
N ARG A 31 0.11 -0.07 -31.89
CA ARG A 31 -0.04 1.22 -31.20
C ARG A 31 -0.79 2.27 -32.02
N GLU A 32 -0.62 2.26 -33.34
CA GLU A 32 -1.31 3.15 -34.28
C GLU A 32 -2.82 2.90 -34.36
N LYS A 33 -3.28 1.69 -34.04
CA LYS A 33 -4.70 1.29 -34.07
C LYS A 33 -5.36 1.34 -32.70
N PHE A 34 -4.63 0.97 -31.64
CA PHE A 34 -5.17 0.79 -30.28
C PHE A 34 -4.51 1.73 -29.27
N LYS A 35 -4.34 3.00 -29.64
CA LYS A 35 -3.61 4.00 -28.86
C LYS A 35 -4.14 4.16 -27.43
N GLU A 36 -5.46 4.13 -27.24
CA GLU A 36 -6.09 4.27 -25.92
C GLU A 36 -5.75 3.09 -25.01
N VAL A 37 -6.00 1.86 -25.46
CA VAL A 37 -5.69 0.63 -24.71
C VAL A 37 -4.20 0.55 -24.40
N TYR A 38 -3.34 0.88 -25.38
CA TYR A 38 -1.90 0.95 -25.18
C TYR A 38 -1.53 1.91 -24.05
N ASN A 39 -2.11 3.12 -24.04
CA ASN A 39 -1.80 4.13 -23.03
C ASN A 39 -2.31 3.73 -21.64
N ILE A 40 -3.47 3.05 -21.54
CA ILE A 40 -3.98 2.52 -20.27
C ILE A 40 -3.01 1.49 -19.70
N LEU A 41 -2.65 0.47 -20.49
CA LEU A 41 -1.71 -0.57 -20.04
C LEU A 41 -0.33 0.01 -19.72
N LYS A 42 0.10 1.03 -20.45
CA LYS A 42 1.33 1.77 -20.14
C LYS A 42 1.24 2.46 -18.78
N SER A 43 0.11 3.11 -18.46
CA SER A 43 -0.12 3.76 -17.16
C SER A 43 0.01 2.72 -16.05
N VAL A 44 -0.74 1.62 -16.14
CA VAL A 44 -0.71 0.54 -15.15
C VAL A 44 0.70 -0.02 -14.99
N SER A 45 1.38 -0.38 -16.08
CA SER A 45 2.77 -0.89 -16.00
C SER A 45 3.74 0.11 -15.36
N THR A 46 3.51 1.42 -15.54
CA THR A 46 4.34 2.47 -14.92
C THR A 46 4.02 2.63 -13.44
N GLU A 47 2.77 2.46 -13.04
CA GLU A 47 2.31 2.46 -11.66
C GLU A 47 2.88 1.27 -10.88
N GLU A 48 2.87 0.06 -11.44
CA GLU A 48 3.49 -1.12 -10.82
C GLU A 48 5.01 -0.94 -10.63
N MET A 49 5.71 -0.35 -11.61
CA MET A 49 7.13 0.01 -11.46
C MET A 49 7.35 1.05 -10.35
N LEU A 50 6.44 2.01 -10.20
CA LEU A 50 6.49 2.99 -9.13
C LEU A 50 6.28 2.31 -7.77
N HIS A 51 5.28 1.43 -7.63
CA HIS A 51 5.02 0.67 -6.41
C HIS A 51 6.24 -0.18 -6.02
N MET A 52 6.85 -0.88 -6.98
CA MET A 52 8.07 -1.65 -6.76
C MET A 52 9.20 -0.77 -6.18
N VAL A 53 9.40 0.42 -6.76
CA VAL A 53 10.41 1.39 -6.29
C VAL A 53 10.06 1.96 -4.92
N LEU A 54 8.79 2.25 -4.65
CA LEU A 54 8.34 2.72 -3.34
C LEU A 54 8.59 1.66 -2.26
N ASN A 55 8.25 0.40 -2.51
CA ASN A 55 8.56 -0.72 -1.61
C ASN A 55 10.07 -0.84 -1.39
N ALA A 56 10.89 -0.73 -2.45
CA ALA A 56 12.34 -0.74 -2.35
C ALA A 56 12.90 0.43 -1.51
N ASN A 57 12.33 1.63 -1.65
CA ASN A 57 12.73 2.79 -0.86
C ASN A 57 12.39 2.61 0.63
N VAL A 58 11.19 2.10 0.94
CA VAL A 58 10.82 1.78 2.33
C VAL A 58 11.76 0.72 2.91
N LEU A 59 12.04 -0.35 2.17
CA LEU A 59 12.96 -1.39 2.61
C LEU A 59 14.37 -0.85 2.88
N ASN A 60 14.90 -0.01 1.98
CA ASN A 60 16.18 0.68 2.17
C ASN A 60 16.17 1.57 3.43
N SER A 61 15.08 2.30 3.67
CA SER A 61 14.97 3.24 4.80
C SER A 61 15.05 2.54 6.17
N ILE A 62 14.58 1.30 6.27
CA ILE A 62 14.66 0.47 7.48
C ILE A 62 15.91 -0.42 7.53
N GLY A 63 16.91 -0.12 6.69
CA GLY A 63 18.21 -0.79 6.63
C GLY A 63 18.20 -2.16 5.94
N GLY A 64 17.15 -2.48 5.18
CA GLY A 64 17.12 -3.63 4.28
C GLY A 64 17.84 -3.36 2.96
N LYS A 65 17.98 -4.39 2.13
CA LYS A 65 18.58 -4.30 0.80
C LYS A 65 17.62 -4.92 -0.23
N PRO A 66 16.94 -4.10 -1.06
CA PRO A 66 16.10 -4.59 -2.14
C PRO A 66 16.83 -5.56 -3.04
N ASN A 67 16.19 -6.70 -3.31
CA ASN A 67 16.68 -7.73 -4.21
C ASN A 67 15.65 -7.99 -5.31
N THR A 68 16.05 -7.80 -6.56
CA THR A 68 15.24 -8.08 -7.76
C THR A 68 15.92 -9.06 -8.70
N THR A 69 17.06 -9.63 -8.29
CA THR A 69 17.94 -10.45 -9.14
C THR A 69 18.11 -11.88 -8.63
N ASP A 70 17.53 -12.21 -7.48
CA ASP A 70 17.55 -13.58 -6.97
C ASP A 70 16.79 -14.51 -7.92
N THR A 71 17.52 -15.44 -8.52
CA THR A 71 16.99 -16.39 -9.50
C THR A 71 15.90 -17.29 -8.93
N PHE A 72 15.89 -17.54 -7.62
CA PHE A 72 14.81 -18.29 -6.97
C PHE A 72 13.49 -17.53 -7.01
N TRP A 73 13.55 -16.19 -6.93
CA TRP A 73 12.37 -15.33 -6.89
C TRP A 73 11.99 -14.74 -8.25
N LEU A 74 12.77 -14.95 -9.31
CA LEU A 74 12.35 -14.49 -10.64
C LEU A 74 11.15 -15.30 -11.15
N PRO A 75 10.12 -14.63 -11.71
CA PRO A 75 8.93 -15.33 -12.17
C PRO A 75 9.21 -16.17 -13.42
N ASP A 76 8.83 -17.45 -13.38
CA ASP A 76 8.79 -18.35 -14.55
C ASP A 76 7.33 -18.55 -14.98
N TYR A 77 6.87 -17.75 -15.95
CA TYR A 77 5.46 -17.77 -16.35
C TYR A 77 5.12 -19.02 -17.18
N PRO A 78 3.94 -19.65 -16.95
CA PRO A 78 2.89 -19.24 -16.02
C PRO A 78 3.23 -19.57 -14.56
N THR A 79 2.96 -18.64 -13.64
CA THR A 79 3.27 -18.78 -12.20
C THR A 79 2.15 -18.19 -11.34
N THR A 80 2.07 -18.58 -10.07
CA THR A 80 1.30 -17.82 -9.07
C THR A 80 2.09 -16.59 -8.60
N LEU A 81 1.43 -15.71 -7.84
CA LEU A 81 2.12 -14.68 -7.08
C LEU A 81 3.10 -15.30 -6.06
N PRO A 82 4.17 -14.57 -5.69
CA PRO A 82 5.16 -15.07 -4.75
C PRO A 82 4.54 -15.24 -3.36
N SER A 83 4.99 -16.25 -2.64
CA SER A 83 4.57 -16.54 -1.27
C SER A 83 5.78 -16.83 -0.39
N MET A 84 5.74 -16.42 0.88
CA MET A 84 6.80 -16.68 1.85
C MET A 84 6.20 -16.97 3.22
N GLY A 85 6.54 -18.14 3.78
CA GLY A 85 6.02 -18.55 5.08
C GLY A 85 4.49 -18.61 5.06
N PHE A 86 3.85 -17.84 5.96
CA PHE A 86 2.40 -17.77 6.08
C PHE A 86 1.73 -16.77 5.12
N TYR A 87 2.51 -15.94 4.41
CA TYR A 87 1.98 -14.93 3.49
C TYR A 87 1.71 -15.55 2.12
N GLN A 88 0.44 -15.90 1.85
CA GLN A 88 -0.02 -16.48 0.57
C GLN A 88 -0.89 -15.49 -0.19
N ILE A 89 -0.29 -14.71 -1.08
CA ILE A 89 -1.00 -13.66 -1.80
C ILE A 89 -1.71 -14.26 -3.01
N ARG A 90 -3.06 -14.25 -3.02
CA ARG A 90 -3.92 -14.70 -4.13
C ARG A 90 -3.43 -16.00 -4.80
N PRO A 91 -3.31 -17.12 -4.06
CA PRO A 91 -2.85 -18.39 -4.61
C PRO A 91 -3.78 -18.96 -5.70
N ASP A 92 -4.99 -18.42 -5.80
CA ASP A 92 -6.00 -18.74 -6.82
C ASP A 92 -5.71 -18.11 -8.19
N ILE A 93 -4.86 -17.08 -8.28
CA ILE A 93 -4.51 -16.44 -9.54
C ILE A 93 -3.28 -17.11 -10.15
N THR A 94 -3.39 -17.51 -11.41
CA THR A 94 -2.24 -17.85 -12.25
C THR A 94 -1.89 -16.66 -13.16
N LEU A 95 -0.73 -16.07 -12.93
CA LEU A 95 -0.15 -15.05 -13.79
C LEU A 95 0.38 -15.69 -15.06
N THR A 96 -0.04 -15.14 -16.20
CA THR A 96 0.38 -15.61 -17.52
C THR A 96 0.83 -14.44 -18.37
N ILE A 97 1.71 -14.70 -19.32
CA ILE A 97 2.13 -13.72 -20.33
C ILE A 97 1.48 -14.10 -21.67
N ALA A 98 0.69 -13.18 -22.24
CA ALA A 98 0.00 -13.41 -23.49
C ALA A 98 -0.25 -12.10 -24.25
N PRO A 99 -0.47 -12.15 -25.58
CA PRO A 99 -0.97 -11.02 -26.33
C PRO A 99 -2.30 -10.48 -25.77
N PHE A 100 -2.56 -9.19 -25.99
CA PHE A 100 -3.77 -8.53 -25.52
C PHE A 100 -5.03 -9.21 -26.07
N SER A 101 -5.90 -9.61 -25.16
CA SER A 101 -7.16 -10.27 -25.44
C SER A 101 -8.15 -9.98 -24.31
N ARG A 102 -9.44 -10.23 -24.54
CA ARG A 102 -10.43 -10.12 -23.45
C ARG A 102 -10.18 -11.14 -22.34
N ALA A 103 -9.60 -12.30 -22.67
CA ALA A 103 -9.27 -13.34 -21.71
C ALA A 103 -8.18 -12.86 -20.73
N ILE A 104 -7.04 -12.36 -21.22
CA ILE A 104 -5.97 -11.87 -20.32
C ILE A 104 -6.43 -10.70 -19.43
N VAL A 105 -7.30 -9.82 -19.97
CA VAL A 105 -7.89 -8.73 -19.17
C VAL A 105 -8.76 -9.29 -18.05
N LYS A 106 -9.66 -10.23 -18.35
CA LYS A 106 -10.62 -10.75 -17.38
C LYS A 106 -9.96 -11.70 -16.36
N ASP A 107 -9.16 -12.63 -16.85
CA ASP A 107 -8.69 -13.78 -16.08
C ASP A 107 -7.38 -13.48 -15.34
N VAL A 108 -6.66 -12.41 -15.72
CA VAL A 108 -5.42 -11.99 -15.05
C VAL A 108 -5.53 -10.56 -14.53
N PHE A 109 -5.70 -9.55 -15.40
CA PHE A 109 -5.60 -8.14 -14.98
C PHE A 109 -6.69 -7.72 -13.98
N MET A 110 -7.95 -8.06 -14.26
CA MET A 110 -9.05 -7.75 -13.34
C MET A 110 -8.94 -8.50 -12.01
N GLU A 111 -8.30 -9.67 -12.00
CA GLU A 111 -8.09 -10.43 -10.76
C GLU A 111 -6.93 -9.87 -9.94
N ILE A 112 -5.87 -9.36 -10.58
CA ILE A 112 -4.80 -8.59 -9.91
C ILE A 112 -5.38 -7.33 -9.29
N GLU A 113 -6.08 -6.50 -10.09
CA GLU A 113 -6.62 -5.20 -9.66
C GLU A 113 -7.94 -5.28 -8.88
N LYS A 114 -8.32 -6.48 -8.47
CA LYS A 114 -9.58 -6.70 -7.76
C LYS A 114 -9.56 -5.90 -6.45
N PRO A 115 -10.53 -5.00 -6.22
CA PRO A 115 -10.55 -4.21 -5.01
C PRO A 115 -10.65 -5.12 -3.79
N ALA A 116 -9.97 -4.71 -2.71
CA ALA A 116 -10.09 -5.38 -1.44
C ALA A 116 -11.54 -5.31 -0.92
N SER A 117 -11.86 -6.12 0.09
CA SER A 117 -13.16 -6.04 0.72
C SER A 117 -13.41 -4.64 1.33
N PRO A 118 -14.67 -4.22 1.50
CA PRO A 118 -14.99 -2.97 2.20
C PRO A 118 -14.36 -2.85 3.60
N ASN A 119 -14.18 -3.98 4.27
CA ASN A 119 -13.53 -4.06 5.58
C ASN A 119 -12.03 -3.72 5.45
N VAL A 120 -11.29 -4.40 4.57
CA VAL A 120 -9.86 -4.10 4.32
C VAL A 120 -9.66 -2.67 3.82
N MET A 121 -10.55 -2.16 2.96
CA MET A 121 -10.50 -0.75 2.53
C MET A 121 -10.66 0.21 3.71
N THR A 122 -11.55 -0.06 4.65
CA THR A 122 -11.69 0.72 5.90
C THR A 122 -10.43 0.65 6.76
N ILE A 123 -9.75 -0.49 6.80
CA ILE A 123 -8.49 -0.64 7.55
C ILE A 123 -7.37 0.17 6.90
N LEU A 124 -7.14 0.03 5.59
CA LEU A 124 -6.16 0.82 4.83
C LEU A 124 -6.40 2.32 5.01
N HIS A 125 -7.67 2.70 5.07
CA HIS A 125 -8.10 4.05 5.32
C HIS A 125 -7.71 4.54 6.73
N ASN A 126 -7.98 3.75 7.76
CA ASN A 126 -7.58 4.05 9.13
C ASN A 126 -6.05 4.14 9.27
N VAL A 127 -5.31 3.24 8.60
CA VAL A 127 -3.84 3.28 8.54
C VAL A 127 -3.33 4.60 7.99
N ALA A 128 -3.93 5.12 6.91
CA ALA A 128 -3.56 6.41 6.35
C ALA A 128 -3.81 7.57 7.33
N LEU A 129 -4.90 7.52 8.09
CA LEU A 129 -5.21 8.50 9.14
C LEU A 129 -4.25 8.41 10.34
N MET A 130 -3.91 7.18 10.77
CA MET A 130 -2.93 6.95 11.83
C MET A 130 -1.58 7.54 11.43
N TRP A 131 -1.14 7.32 10.19
CA TRP A 131 0.10 7.87 9.68
C TRP A 131 0.09 9.41 9.68
N ALA A 132 -1.04 10.03 9.34
CA ALA A 132 -1.20 11.48 9.37
C ALA A 132 -1.10 12.09 10.78
N ARG A 133 -1.35 11.29 11.84
CA ARG A 133 -1.26 11.74 13.24
C ARG A 133 0.12 11.54 13.87
N LEU A 134 1.09 10.93 13.19
CA LEU A 134 2.40 10.64 13.78
C LEU A 134 3.15 11.94 14.13
N PRO A 135 3.54 12.17 15.41
CA PRO A 135 4.27 13.37 15.81
C PRO A 135 5.61 13.43 15.09
N GLY A 136 5.83 14.52 14.34
CA GLY A 136 7.09 14.78 13.66
C GLY A 136 7.18 14.25 12.23
N ASP A 137 6.05 14.09 11.52
CA ASP A 137 5.93 13.57 10.15
C ASP A 137 7.20 13.68 9.29
N ALA A 138 7.93 14.81 9.15
CA ALA A 138 9.13 15.00 8.30
C ALA A 138 9.18 14.40 6.86
N GLY A 139 8.25 13.55 6.46
CA GLY A 139 8.37 12.45 5.51
C GLY A 139 6.98 12.11 4.97
N GLY A 140 6.30 13.15 4.54
CA GLY A 140 5.02 13.11 3.87
C GLY A 140 4.99 14.28 2.88
N ARG A 141 4.45 14.04 1.68
CA ARG A 141 4.31 15.12 0.68
C ARG A 141 3.42 16.24 1.21
N TRP A 142 2.44 15.92 2.06
CA TRP A 142 1.48 16.87 2.60
C TRP A 142 1.73 17.13 4.09
N LYS A 143 1.71 18.40 4.49
CA LYS A 143 1.81 18.84 5.89
C LYS A 143 0.50 19.50 6.31
N SER A 144 0.01 19.17 7.50
CA SER A 144 -1.08 19.91 8.15
C SER A 144 -0.53 20.98 9.08
N PHE A 145 -1.23 22.11 9.19
CA PHE A 145 -0.97 23.14 10.18
C PHE A 145 -2.29 23.79 10.59
N GLU A 146 -2.41 24.06 11.88
CA GLU A 146 -3.55 24.78 12.44
C GLU A 146 -3.36 26.28 12.26
N THR A 147 -4.36 26.94 11.67
CA THR A 147 -4.40 28.41 11.56
C THR A 147 -5.82 28.87 11.80
N GLU A 148 -6.02 29.70 12.83
CA GLU A 148 -7.34 30.27 13.18
C GLU A 148 -8.46 29.21 13.36
N GLY A 149 -8.12 28.05 13.94
CA GLY A 149 -9.07 26.95 14.17
C GLY A 149 -9.47 26.18 12.91
N LYS A 150 -8.68 26.29 11.84
CA LYS A 150 -8.82 25.50 10.62
C LYS A 150 -7.52 24.78 10.32
N THR A 151 -7.63 23.47 10.07
CA THR A 151 -6.54 22.66 9.53
C THR A 151 -6.31 23.01 8.07
N LEU A 152 -5.15 23.57 7.75
CA LEU A 152 -4.70 23.82 6.40
C LEU A 152 -3.69 22.75 5.99
N TYR A 153 -3.70 22.39 4.71
CA TYR A 153 -2.79 21.40 4.15
C TYR A 153 -1.90 22.03 3.08
N ALA A 154 -0.59 21.83 3.19
CA ALA A 154 0.39 22.27 2.18
C ALA A 154 1.09 21.08 1.54
N ASP A 155 1.24 21.14 0.21
CA ASP A 155 2.11 20.23 -0.53
C ASP A 155 3.55 20.76 -0.48
N THR A 156 4.44 19.96 0.10
CA THR A 156 5.85 20.28 0.30
C THR A 156 6.59 20.54 -1.02
N LEU A 157 6.09 20.00 -2.14
CA LEU A 157 6.67 20.21 -3.48
C LEU A 157 6.16 21.47 -4.18
N SER A 158 4.86 21.80 -4.03
CA SER A 158 4.24 22.91 -4.77
C SER A 158 4.12 24.21 -3.96
N ARG A 159 4.35 24.17 -2.63
CA ARG A 159 4.19 25.31 -1.70
C ARG A 159 2.80 25.99 -1.78
N LEU A 160 1.82 25.32 -2.38
CA LEU A 160 0.45 25.81 -2.48
C LEU A 160 -0.34 25.34 -1.26
N ASN A 161 -0.92 26.30 -0.55
CA ASN A 161 -1.82 26.03 0.57
C ASN A 161 -3.20 25.68 0.00
N ALA A 162 -3.66 24.45 0.24
CA ALA A 162 -5.02 24.06 -0.06
C ALA A 162 -5.85 24.12 1.23
N SER A 163 -6.97 24.84 1.21
CA SER A 163 -7.91 24.94 2.34
C SER A 163 -8.55 23.61 2.74
N SER A 164 -8.35 22.57 1.94
CA SER A 164 -9.07 21.31 2.08
C SER A 164 -8.22 20.08 1.79
N GLY A 165 -6.90 20.22 1.56
CA GLY A 165 -6.01 19.06 1.36
C GLY A 165 -6.36 18.15 0.17
N PRO A 166 -5.64 17.02 0.02
CA PRO A 166 -5.91 16.06 -1.05
C PRO A 166 -7.24 15.31 -0.83
N VAL A 167 -7.87 14.88 -1.92
CA VAL A 167 -9.20 14.22 -1.92
C VAL A 167 -9.27 13.02 -0.97
N TRP A 168 -8.20 12.22 -0.91
CA TRP A 168 -8.14 11.04 -0.05
C TRP A 168 -8.21 11.42 1.43
N LEU A 169 -7.55 12.50 1.83
CA LEU A 169 -7.52 12.97 3.22
C LEU A 169 -8.86 13.57 3.64
N ARG A 170 -9.53 14.31 2.74
CA ARG A 170 -10.91 14.79 2.99
C ARG A 170 -11.90 13.66 3.14
N ARG A 171 -11.80 12.65 2.27
CA ARG A 171 -12.60 11.44 2.41
C ARG A 171 -12.29 10.76 3.73
N ALA A 172 -11.06 10.92 4.21
CA ALA A 172 -10.64 10.35 5.47
C ALA A 172 -11.21 11.00 6.70
N ASP A 173 -11.19 12.32 6.77
CA ASP A 173 -11.86 13.04 7.86
C ASP A 173 -13.39 12.83 7.83
N SER A 174 -13.98 12.56 6.65
CA SER A 174 -15.42 12.32 6.52
C SER A 174 -15.88 10.92 6.93
N LEU A 175 -14.96 9.95 6.96
CA LEU A 175 -15.23 8.60 7.43
C LEU A 175 -14.92 8.59 8.92
N ARG A 176 -15.93 8.32 9.77
CA ARG A 176 -15.74 8.18 11.23
C ARG A 176 -14.54 7.26 11.47
N SER A 177 -13.44 7.82 11.94
CA SER A 177 -12.24 7.03 12.13
C SER A 177 -12.44 6.15 13.35
N ILE A 178 -11.84 4.95 13.36
CA ILE A 178 -11.76 4.16 14.61
C ILE A 178 -11.12 5.01 15.71
N LEU A 179 -10.23 5.93 15.33
CA LEU A 179 -9.61 6.89 16.23
C LEU A 179 -10.64 7.79 16.94
N ASP A 180 -11.78 8.12 16.32
CA ASP A 180 -12.84 8.94 16.94
C ASP A 180 -13.74 8.13 17.88
N THR A 181 -13.87 6.81 17.66
CA THR A 181 -14.63 5.94 18.56
C THR A 181 -13.86 5.56 19.83
N VAL A 182 -12.52 5.57 19.79
CA VAL A 182 -11.70 5.17 20.94
C VAL A 182 -11.11 6.39 21.68
N SER A 183 -10.97 7.55 21.03
CA SER A 183 -10.54 8.81 21.67
C SER A 183 -11.57 9.46 22.59
N ALA A 184 -12.77 8.89 22.74
CA ALA A 184 -13.80 9.44 23.63
C ALA A 184 -13.45 9.30 25.13
N ASP A 185 -12.55 8.38 25.51
CA ASP A 185 -12.26 8.09 26.93
C ASP A 185 -10.85 8.53 27.41
N GLU A 186 -9.90 8.87 26.54
CA GLU A 186 -8.50 9.14 26.97
C GLU A 186 -7.87 10.41 26.38
N ALA A 187 -8.68 11.43 26.08
CA ALA A 187 -8.18 12.75 25.68
C ALA A 187 -7.64 13.55 26.88
N GLN A 188 -6.53 13.11 27.49
CA GLN A 188 -5.66 13.92 28.35
C GLN A 188 -4.41 13.14 28.77
N THR A 189 -3.32 13.13 27.98
CA THR A 189 -1.91 13.20 28.45
C THR A 189 -0.90 13.11 27.30
N GLU A 190 0.25 13.75 27.51
CA GLU A 190 1.40 14.01 26.62
C GLU A 190 1.87 12.84 25.72
N ASP A 191 2.43 13.20 24.54
CA ASP A 191 3.10 12.45 23.43
C ASP A 191 3.47 10.96 23.61
N SER A 192 3.76 10.48 24.83
CA SER A 192 4.04 9.07 25.11
C SER A 192 2.80 8.16 25.08
N ASN A 193 1.60 8.72 25.32
CA ASN A 193 0.35 7.95 25.27
C ASN A 193 -0.10 7.67 23.83
N ASP A 194 0.24 8.53 22.88
CA ASP A 194 -0.16 8.39 21.48
C ASP A 194 0.52 7.19 20.80
N TRP A 195 1.82 6.95 21.05
CA TRP A 195 2.52 5.80 20.46
C TRP A 195 2.07 4.46 21.02
N ARG A 196 1.76 4.38 22.33
CA ARG A 196 1.16 3.18 22.94
C ARG A 196 -0.20 2.88 22.33
N TYR A 197 -1.02 3.91 22.17
CA TYR A 197 -2.33 3.80 21.56
C TYR A 197 -2.24 3.33 20.09
N LEU A 198 -1.34 3.91 19.29
CA LEU A 198 -1.09 3.49 17.92
C LEU A 198 -0.61 2.04 17.84
N PHE A 199 0.28 1.63 18.74
CA PHE A 199 0.75 0.25 18.83
C PHE A 199 -0.39 -0.74 19.12
N GLN A 200 -1.24 -0.42 20.10
CA GLN A 200 -2.39 -1.25 20.47
C GLN A 200 -3.39 -1.35 19.32
N THR A 201 -3.78 -0.20 18.75
CA THR A 201 -4.69 -0.15 17.59
C THR A 201 -4.16 -0.97 16.41
N ALA A 202 -2.86 -0.84 16.09
CA ALA A 202 -2.26 -1.61 15.02
C ALA A 202 -2.26 -3.12 15.30
N THR A 203 -2.06 -3.50 16.57
CA THR A 203 -2.08 -4.90 17.02
C THR A 203 -3.48 -5.49 16.86
N GLU A 204 -4.52 -4.79 17.30
CA GLU A 204 -5.92 -5.23 17.15
C GLU A 204 -6.32 -5.37 15.68
N LEU A 205 -5.91 -4.43 14.82
CA LEU A 205 -6.20 -4.52 13.38
C LEU A 205 -5.46 -5.67 12.68
N LEU A 206 -4.28 -6.05 13.17
CA LEU A 206 -3.52 -7.20 12.64
C LEU A 206 -4.19 -8.54 12.99
N GLU A 207 -4.98 -8.61 14.05
CA GLU A 207 -5.77 -9.80 14.42
C GLU A 207 -7.00 -10.00 13.53
N ASN A 208 -7.36 -9.00 12.70
CA ASN A 208 -8.46 -9.13 11.76
C ASN A 208 -8.19 -10.30 10.78
N PRO A 209 -9.10 -11.27 10.62
CA PRO A 209 -8.86 -12.44 9.78
C PRO A 209 -8.51 -12.10 8.32
N GLU A 210 -9.04 -11.00 7.78
CA GLU A 210 -8.75 -10.57 6.41
C GLU A 210 -7.35 -9.92 6.25
N ILE A 211 -6.65 -9.70 7.37
CA ILE A 211 -5.31 -9.12 7.48
C ILE A 211 -4.30 -10.14 8.03
N ALA A 212 -4.72 -11.01 8.96
CA ALA A 212 -3.89 -12.05 9.55
C ALA A 212 -3.57 -13.13 8.50
N ASP A 213 -4.60 -13.60 7.80
CA ASP A 213 -4.50 -14.62 6.76
C ASP A 213 -4.53 -13.94 5.39
N VAL A 214 -3.44 -13.26 5.07
CA VAL A 214 -3.30 -12.42 3.88
C VAL A 214 -3.50 -13.23 2.59
N TYR A 215 -4.72 -13.30 2.08
CA TYR A 215 -5.03 -13.91 0.78
C TYR A 215 -5.26 -12.88 -0.33
N THR A 216 -5.47 -11.61 0.02
CA THR A 216 -5.71 -10.54 -0.95
C THR A 216 -4.52 -9.60 -1.03
N ILE A 217 -4.30 -8.96 -2.19
CA ILE A 217 -3.25 -7.95 -2.36
C ILE A 217 -3.49 -6.74 -1.41
N GLY A 218 -4.73 -6.30 -1.26
CA GLY A 218 -5.08 -5.23 -0.32
C GLY A 218 -4.82 -5.60 1.15
N GLY A 219 -5.17 -6.82 1.56
CA GLY A 219 -4.90 -7.32 2.90
C GLY A 219 -3.40 -7.43 3.18
N PHE A 220 -2.61 -7.77 2.16
CA PHE A 220 -1.15 -7.85 2.24
C PHE A 220 -0.53 -6.50 2.54
N TYR A 221 -0.91 -5.49 1.77
CA TYR A 221 -0.42 -4.13 1.98
C TYR A 221 -0.90 -3.55 3.31
N ALA A 222 -2.14 -3.82 3.72
CA ALA A 222 -2.65 -3.43 5.03
C ALA A 222 -1.83 -4.07 6.16
N HIS A 223 -1.54 -5.37 6.08
CA HIS A 223 -0.69 -6.06 7.05
C HIS A 223 0.71 -5.43 7.11
N ALA A 224 1.35 -5.21 5.96
CA ALA A 224 2.68 -4.60 5.88
C ALA A 224 2.73 -3.21 6.53
N MET A 225 1.74 -2.36 6.23
CA MET A 225 1.65 -1.01 6.79
C MET A 225 1.39 -1.01 8.30
N LEU A 226 0.49 -1.88 8.79
CA LEU A 226 0.23 -2.02 10.21
C LEU A 226 1.46 -2.50 10.98
N ARG A 227 2.22 -3.44 10.43
CA ARG A 227 3.51 -3.88 11.01
C ARG A 227 4.55 -2.76 11.03
N LEU A 228 4.59 -1.90 10.02
CA LEU A 228 5.45 -0.72 10.00
C LEU A 228 5.07 0.28 11.11
N ILE A 229 3.77 0.59 11.25
CA ILE A 229 3.27 1.45 12.32
C ILE A 229 3.61 0.86 13.70
N GLN A 230 3.38 -0.45 13.87
CA GLN A 230 3.67 -1.16 15.11
C GLN A 230 5.16 -1.08 15.47
N ALA A 231 6.05 -1.22 14.50
CA ALA A 231 7.49 -1.10 14.72
C ALA A 231 7.93 0.33 15.03
N GLU A 232 7.41 1.34 14.32
CA GLU A 232 7.72 2.74 14.59
C GLU A 232 7.25 3.12 16.00
N ALA A 233 6.03 2.74 16.37
CA ALA A 233 5.51 2.96 17.72
C ALA A 233 6.39 2.31 18.79
N CYS A 234 6.87 1.08 18.57
CA CYS A 234 7.81 0.42 19.47
C CYS A 234 9.13 1.18 19.68
N VAL A 235 9.66 1.81 18.63
CA VAL A 235 10.92 2.56 18.71
C VAL A 235 10.75 3.88 19.48
N LYS A 236 9.53 4.43 19.49
CA LYS A 236 9.20 5.73 20.09
C LYS A 236 8.68 5.65 21.54
N MET A 237 8.23 4.48 21.97
CA MET A 237 7.87 4.16 23.37
C MET A 237 9.09 4.03 24.27
#